data_AF-A0A6M0APC4-F1
#
_entry.id   AF-A0A6M0APC4-F1
#
_cell.length_a   1.000
_cell.length_b   1.000
_cell.length_c   1.000
_cell.angle_alpha   90.00
_cell.angle_beta   90.00
_cell.angle_gamma   90.00
#
_symmetry.space_group_name_H-M   'P 1'
#
loop_
_entity.id
_entity.type
_entity.pdbx_description
1 polymer ?
#
loop_
_entity_poly.entity_id
_entity_poly.type
_entity_poly.pdbx_seq_one_letter_code
_entity_poly.pdbx_strand_id
1 'polypeptide(L)'
;MITIQGRNYYFQDIERTVETSHPSLRRNFGAAFTIEVNGHQRLVVAQEVKQSYQQNLDINEVIEAIAQVLAQHYHLQVYGVLLLVSGTIPKTKRGTILRHACKAAFLTGGLDLVGDWTENPCNKAEFLHLHAEVESLAEWLQILKKQHLFSIKNNPEEYCQPKDHTKLHSYLALSCHHPITPSPFD
;
A
#
# COMPACT_ATOMS: atom_id res chain seq x y z
N MET A 1 22.15 8.36 1.85
CA MET A 1 21.88 8.73 3.25
C MET A 1 20.37 8.74 3.44
N ILE A 2 19.89 8.40 4.63
CA ILE A 2 18.49 8.57 5.03
C ILE A 2 18.42 9.54 6.20
N THR A 3 17.35 10.34 6.28
CA THR A 3 17.16 11.34 7.32
C THR A 3 15.91 11.02 8.11
N ILE A 4 16.05 10.85 9.43
CA ILE A 4 14.97 10.49 10.35
C ILE A 4 15.07 11.43 11.55
N GLN A 5 13.99 12.16 11.86
CA GLN A 5 13.93 13.11 12.99
C GLN A 5 15.11 14.11 13.03
N GLY A 6 15.52 14.60 11.86
CA GLY A 6 16.63 15.55 11.73
C GLY A 6 18.04 14.94 11.90
N ARG A 7 18.15 13.61 12.06
CA ARG A 7 19.42 12.89 12.11
C ARG A 7 19.67 12.13 10.81
N ASN A 8 20.93 12.11 10.40
CA ASN A 8 21.37 11.46 9.18
C ASN A 8 21.99 10.09 9.48
N TYR A 9 21.55 9.08 8.73
CA TYR A 9 22.07 7.71 8.81
C TYR A 9 22.52 7.24 7.43
N TYR A 10 23.60 6.47 7.38
CA TYR A 10 24.02 5.81 6.14
C TYR A 10 23.21 4.53 5.94
N PHE A 11 22.56 4.41 4.78
CA PHE A 11 21.74 3.22 4.47
C PHE A 11 22.57 1.93 4.48
N GLN A 12 23.83 2.02 4.05
CA GLN A 12 24.76 0.89 4.02
C GLN A 12 25.02 0.32 5.41
N ASP A 13 25.12 1.19 6.42
CA ASP A 13 25.39 0.76 7.79
C ASP A 13 24.16 0.06 8.38
N ILE A 14 22.98 0.64 8.18
CA ILE A 14 21.71 0.03 8.59
C ILE A 14 21.53 -1.34 7.93
N GLU A 15 21.70 -1.42 6.61
CA GLU A 15 21.56 -2.68 5.87
C GLU A 15 22.56 -3.74 6.33
N ARG A 16 23.82 -3.34 6.58
CA ARG A 16 24.85 -4.24 7.10
C ARG A 16 24.53 -4.74 8.51
N THR A 17 23.97 -3.89 9.35
CA THR A 17 23.53 -4.31 10.68
C THR A 17 22.36 -5.30 10.58
N VAL A 18 21.36 -4.98 9.75
CA VAL A 18 20.17 -5.82 9.51
C VAL A 18 20.55 -7.20 9.00
N GLU A 19 21.41 -7.31 7.98
CA GLU A 19 21.73 -8.62 7.40
C GLU A 19 22.46 -9.58 8.36
N THR A 20 22.97 -9.06 9.48
CA THR A 20 23.63 -9.84 10.53
C THR A 20 22.75 -10.11 11.74
N SER A 21 21.55 -9.54 11.81
CA SER A 21 20.67 -9.66 12.99
C SER A 21 20.11 -11.07 13.18
N HIS A 22 19.97 -11.84 12.11
CA HIS A 22 19.38 -13.17 12.16
C HIS A 22 19.98 -14.12 11.11
N PRO A 23 20.26 -15.39 11.43
CA PRO A 23 20.93 -16.34 10.52
C PRO A 23 20.13 -16.66 9.25
N SER A 24 18.82 -16.46 9.24
CA SER A 24 17.96 -16.66 8.06
C SER A 24 18.15 -15.58 6.98
N LEU A 25 18.71 -14.42 7.33
CA LEU A 25 18.79 -13.28 6.43
C LEU A 25 19.95 -13.41 5.43
N ARG A 26 19.71 -12.96 4.20
CA ARG A 26 20.68 -13.05 3.10
C ARG A 26 21.54 -11.79 3.02
N ARG A 27 22.85 -11.94 3.26
CA ARG A 27 23.82 -10.84 3.18
C ARG A 27 23.88 -10.16 1.82
N ASN A 28 24.04 -8.85 1.82
CA ASN A 28 24.11 -7.92 0.69
C ASN A 28 22.81 -7.79 -0.13
N PHE A 29 21.69 -8.34 0.34
CA PHE A 29 20.39 -8.29 -0.33
C PHE A 29 19.34 -7.63 0.57
N GLY A 30 19.67 -6.43 1.06
CA GLY A 30 18.80 -5.59 1.87
C GLY A 30 18.71 -4.16 1.31
N ALA A 31 17.62 -3.48 1.65
CA ALA A 31 17.37 -2.09 1.32
C ALA A 31 16.76 -1.37 2.53
N ALA A 32 17.43 -0.33 3.00
CA ALA A 32 16.87 0.63 3.95
C ALA A 32 16.42 1.90 3.22
N PHE A 33 15.19 2.32 3.46
CA PHE A 33 14.61 3.54 2.90
C PHE A 33 13.61 4.16 3.87
N THR A 34 13.22 5.41 3.60
CA THR A 34 12.20 6.09 4.38
C THR A 34 10.95 6.36 3.57
N ILE A 35 9.80 6.27 4.23
CA ILE A 35 8.52 6.73 3.72
C ILE A 35 8.03 7.89 4.58
N GLU A 36 7.08 8.66 4.06
CA GLU A 36 6.45 9.73 4.81
C GLU A 36 5.12 9.23 5.37
N VAL A 37 4.93 9.36 6.69
CA VAL A 37 3.70 8.99 7.39
C VAL A 37 3.36 10.12 8.34
N ASN A 38 2.20 10.74 8.15
CA ASN A 38 1.75 11.90 8.93
C ASN A 38 2.79 13.04 8.97
N GLY A 39 3.44 13.32 7.83
CA GLY A 39 4.48 14.36 7.73
C GLY A 39 5.84 13.99 8.34
N HIS A 40 6.02 12.75 8.81
CA HIS A 40 7.27 12.29 9.40
C HIS A 40 7.94 11.21 8.54
N GLN A 41 9.26 11.31 8.39
CA GLN A 41 10.07 10.26 7.77
C GLN A 41 10.16 9.05 8.71
N ARG A 42 9.74 7.89 8.20
CA ARG A 42 9.68 6.61 8.93
C ARG A 42 10.53 5.55 8.23
N LEU A 43 11.31 4.79 8.99
CA LEU A 43 12.24 3.78 8.46
C LEU A 43 11.49 2.51 8.05
N VAL A 44 11.72 2.07 6.82
CA VAL A 44 11.31 0.74 6.33
C VAL A 44 12.56 -0.01 5.90
N VAL A 45 12.61 -1.29 6.23
CA VAL A 45 13.69 -2.20 5.86
C VAL A 45 13.11 -3.36 5.06
N ALA A 46 13.66 -3.58 3.87
CA ALA A 46 13.39 -4.77 3.09
C ALA A 46 14.64 -5.65 3.06
N GLN A 47 14.49 -6.94 3.30
CA GLN A 47 15.62 -7.86 3.44
C GLN A 47 15.25 -9.24 2.88
N GLU A 48 16.07 -9.78 1.97
CA GLU A 48 15.85 -11.13 1.47
C GLU A 48 16.16 -12.19 2.54
N VAL A 49 15.33 -13.24 2.54
CA VAL A 49 15.52 -14.45 3.35
C VAL A 49 16.21 -15.53 2.52
N LYS A 50 17.20 -16.20 3.10
CA LYS A 50 17.88 -17.36 2.49
C LYS A 50 16.87 -18.43 2.11
N GLN A 51 17.03 -19.01 0.91
CA GLN A 51 16.13 -20.02 0.36
C GLN A 51 15.85 -21.19 1.33
N SER A 52 16.86 -21.64 2.07
CA SER A 52 16.75 -22.77 3.02
C SER A 52 15.83 -22.50 4.21
N TYR A 53 15.55 -21.23 4.53
CA TYR A 53 14.73 -20.86 5.68
C TYR A 53 13.29 -20.52 5.29
N GLN A 54 12.99 -20.25 4.02
CA GLN A 54 11.70 -19.68 3.60
C GLN A 54 10.46 -20.53 3.97
N GLN A 55 10.59 -21.85 4.00
CA GLN A 55 9.45 -22.75 4.27
C GLN A 55 9.10 -22.87 5.77
N ASN A 56 10.08 -22.68 6.66
CA ASN A 56 9.93 -22.90 8.10
C ASN A 56 10.44 -21.69 8.89
N LEU A 57 10.23 -20.48 8.35
CA LEU A 57 10.68 -19.26 8.98
C LEU A 57 9.69 -18.82 10.07
N ASP A 58 10.18 -18.61 11.29
CA ASP A 58 9.43 -17.79 12.24
C ASP A 58 9.60 -16.32 11.86
N ILE A 59 8.57 -15.77 11.22
CA ILE A 59 8.57 -14.40 10.70
C ILE A 59 8.71 -13.40 11.86
N ASN A 60 8.04 -13.65 12.99
CA ASN A 60 8.03 -12.72 14.13
C ASN A 60 9.41 -12.67 14.79
N GLU A 61 10.05 -13.82 15.00
CA GLU A 61 11.41 -13.90 15.54
C GLU A 61 12.39 -13.03 14.73
N VAL A 62 12.33 -13.12 13.40
CA VAL A 62 13.20 -12.35 12.50
C VAL A 62 12.92 -10.85 12.57
N ILE A 63 11.64 -10.47 12.57
CA ILE A 63 11.24 -9.06 12.66
C ILE A 63 11.70 -8.45 13.98
N GLU A 64 11.52 -9.17 15.09
CA GLU A 64 11.96 -8.74 16.41
C GLU A 64 13.48 -8.58 16.46
N ALA A 65 14.24 -9.54 15.91
CA ALA A 65 15.70 -9.44 15.83
C ALA A 65 16.17 -8.20 15.05
N ILE A 66 15.50 -7.88 13.92
CA ILE A 66 15.77 -6.67 13.14
C ILE A 66 15.41 -5.40 13.94
N ALA A 67 14.22 -5.34 14.51
CA ALA A 67 13.77 -4.18 15.28
C ALA A 67 14.70 -3.91 16.47
N GLN A 68 15.09 -4.97 17.18
CA GLN A 68 15.99 -4.90 18.33
C GLN A 68 17.36 -4.35 17.95
N VAL A 69 17.99 -4.87 16.89
CA VAL A 69 19.34 -4.41 16.52
C VAL A 69 19.32 -2.94 16.07
N LEU A 70 18.26 -2.50 15.40
CA LEU A 70 18.11 -1.11 14.95
C LEU A 70 17.86 -0.16 16.13
N ALA A 71 17.06 -0.57 17.10
CA ALA A 71 16.85 0.17 18.34
C ALA A 71 18.16 0.29 19.13
N GLN A 72 18.92 -0.81 19.28
CA GLN A 72 20.15 -0.83 20.07
C GLN A 72 21.30 -0.03 19.44
N HIS A 73 21.51 -0.17 18.13
CA HIS A 73 22.66 0.46 17.47
C HIS A 73 22.39 1.90 17.03
N TYR A 74 21.16 2.21 16.60
CA TYR A 74 20.84 3.49 15.98
C TYR A 74 19.80 4.30 16.75
N HIS A 75 19.21 3.75 17.83
CA HIS A 75 18.06 4.35 18.53
C HIS A 75 16.90 4.66 17.56
N LEU A 76 16.73 3.79 16.55
CA LEU A 76 15.72 3.94 15.53
C LEU A 76 14.60 2.94 15.76
N GLN A 77 13.37 3.44 15.79
CA GLN A 77 12.18 2.62 15.68
C GLN A 77 11.92 2.32 14.20
N VAL A 78 11.82 1.05 13.86
CA VAL A 78 11.42 0.61 12.52
C VAL A 78 9.91 0.73 12.38
N TYR A 79 9.45 1.29 11.25
CA TYR A 79 8.04 1.40 10.93
C TYR A 79 7.53 0.20 10.14
N GLY A 80 8.39 -0.42 9.35
CA GLY A 80 8.07 -1.65 8.63
C GLY A 80 9.28 -2.50 8.32
N VAL A 81 9.08 -3.81 8.38
CA VAL A 81 10.06 -4.84 8.02
C VAL A 81 9.43 -5.74 6.96
N LEU A 82 10.11 -5.90 5.83
CA LEU A 82 9.69 -6.73 4.72
C LEU A 82 10.70 -7.86 4.55
N LEU A 83 10.26 -9.10 4.73
CA LEU A 83 11.06 -10.29 4.48
C LEU A 83 10.78 -10.77 3.06
N LEU A 84 11.72 -10.55 2.16
CA LEU A 84 11.54 -10.83 0.74
C LEU A 84 11.92 -12.27 0.39
N VAL A 85 11.28 -12.80 -0.66
CA VAL A 85 11.72 -14.03 -1.32
C VAL A 85 13.14 -13.83 -1.88
N SER A 86 13.97 -14.87 -1.82
CA SER A 86 15.35 -14.82 -2.32
C SER A 86 15.39 -14.52 -3.82
N GLY A 87 16.15 -13.49 -4.20
CA GLY A 87 16.37 -13.10 -5.59
C GLY A 87 15.38 -12.06 -6.13
N THR A 88 14.39 -11.63 -5.36
CA THR A 88 13.33 -10.72 -5.82
C THR A 88 13.61 -9.26 -5.50
N ILE A 89 14.65 -8.94 -4.71
CA ILE A 89 14.95 -7.53 -4.39
C ILE A 89 15.29 -6.74 -5.68
N PRO A 90 14.63 -5.58 -5.91
CA PRO A 90 14.92 -4.74 -7.07
C PRO A 90 16.40 -4.34 -7.14
N LYS A 91 17.04 -4.65 -8.26
CA LYS A 91 18.47 -4.37 -8.51
C LYS A 91 18.75 -4.02 -9.97
N THR A 92 19.85 -3.31 -10.21
CA THR A 92 20.35 -3.09 -11.58
C THR A 92 20.83 -4.41 -12.19
N LYS A 93 21.04 -4.44 -13.51
CA LYS A 93 21.66 -5.58 -14.21
C LYS A 93 23.03 -5.97 -13.63
N ARG A 94 23.75 -5.03 -13.00
CA ARG A 94 25.05 -5.28 -12.33
C ARG A 94 24.90 -5.72 -10.87
N GLY A 95 23.68 -5.86 -10.37
CA GLY A 95 23.39 -6.33 -9.01
C GLY A 95 23.30 -5.23 -7.95
N THR A 96 23.36 -3.94 -8.33
CA THR A 96 23.22 -2.85 -7.35
C THR A 96 21.77 -2.72 -6.88
N ILE A 97 21.53 -2.77 -5.57
CA ILE A 97 20.20 -2.61 -4.98
C ILE A 97 19.59 -1.24 -5.34
N LEU A 98 18.35 -1.26 -5.83
CA LEU A 98 17.55 -0.10 -6.22
C LEU A 98 16.56 0.26 -5.11
N ARG A 99 17.01 1.03 -4.11
CA ARG A 99 16.20 1.43 -2.95
C ARG A 99 14.94 2.21 -3.30
N HIS A 100 15.00 3.08 -4.32
CA HIS A 100 13.82 3.82 -4.78
C HIS A 100 12.77 2.89 -5.38
N ALA A 101 13.20 1.84 -6.11
CA ALA A 101 12.30 0.84 -6.68
C ALA A 101 11.71 -0.03 -5.56
N CYS A 102 12.50 -0.39 -4.55
CA CYS A 102 11.99 -1.07 -3.34
C CYS A 102 10.94 -0.22 -2.63
N LYS A 103 11.20 1.09 -2.44
CA LYS A 103 10.24 2.02 -1.83
C LYS A 103 8.95 2.12 -2.65
N ALA A 104 9.06 2.29 -3.96
CA ALA A 104 7.89 2.37 -4.84
C ALA A 104 7.08 1.07 -4.77
N ALA A 105 7.74 -0.08 -4.89
CA ALA A 105 7.09 -1.38 -4.81
C ALA A 105 6.46 -1.65 -3.43
N PHE A 106 7.06 -1.20 -2.33
CA PHE A 106 6.45 -1.26 -1.01
C PHE A 106 5.13 -0.45 -0.96
N LEU A 107 5.13 0.79 -1.46
CA LEU A 107 3.94 1.64 -1.45
C LEU A 107 2.81 1.10 -2.33
N THR A 108 3.13 0.30 -3.34
CA THR A 108 2.15 -0.30 -4.25
C THR A 108 1.89 -1.79 -4.01
N GLY A 109 2.50 -2.40 -2.98
CA GLY A 109 2.37 -3.84 -2.70
C GLY A 109 3.00 -4.78 -3.74
N GLY A 110 3.94 -4.29 -4.56
CA GLY A 110 4.57 -5.03 -5.67
C GLY A 110 5.84 -5.80 -5.32
N LEU A 111 5.99 -6.26 -4.07
CA LEU A 111 7.15 -7.03 -3.61
C LEU A 111 6.76 -8.48 -3.31
N ASP A 112 7.63 -9.42 -3.65
CA ASP A 112 7.44 -10.83 -3.31
C ASP A 112 7.89 -11.10 -1.87
N LEU A 113 6.94 -11.36 -0.98
CA LEU A 113 7.17 -11.47 0.45
C LEU A 113 7.10 -12.92 0.93
N VAL A 114 7.99 -13.27 1.85
CA VAL A 114 7.85 -14.40 2.76
C VAL A 114 6.97 -14.00 3.95
N GLY A 115 7.08 -12.74 4.38
CA GLY A 115 6.27 -12.14 5.42
C GLY A 115 6.63 -10.68 5.66
N ASP A 116 5.78 -9.96 6.38
CA ASP A 116 5.98 -8.56 6.71
C ASP A 116 5.41 -8.18 8.08
N TRP A 117 5.87 -7.04 8.56
CA TRP A 117 5.23 -6.30 9.63
C TRP A 117 5.32 -4.81 9.36
N THR A 118 4.25 -4.09 9.70
CA THR A 118 4.18 -2.63 9.60
C THR A 118 3.38 -2.10 10.78
N GLU A 119 3.78 -0.92 11.28
CA GLU A 119 3.07 -0.24 12.37
C GLU A 119 1.66 0.20 11.95
N ASN A 120 1.46 0.51 10.67
CA ASN A 120 0.14 0.82 10.10
C ASN A 120 -0.37 -0.36 9.25
N PRO A 121 -1.46 -1.03 9.67
CA PRO A 121 -2.01 -2.20 8.99
C PRO A 121 -2.34 -1.99 7.51
N CYS A 122 -2.67 -0.76 7.08
CA CYS A 122 -3.01 -0.49 5.68
C CYS A 122 -1.84 -0.68 4.71
N ASN A 123 -0.60 -0.75 5.21
CA ASN A 123 0.60 -0.96 4.40
C ASN A 123 1.06 -2.42 4.39
N LYS A 124 0.31 -3.34 4.99
CA LYS A 124 0.57 -4.77 4.83
C LYS A 124 0.25 -5.19 3.41
N ALA A 125 1.04 -6.10 2.84
CA ALA A 125 0.85 -6.54 1.46
C ALA A 125 -0.55 -7.10 1.17
N GLU A 126 -1.11 -7.88 2.11
CA GLU A 126 -2.47 -8.43 2.01
C GLU A 126 -3.53 -7.31 1.87
N PHE A 127 -3.39 -6.24 2.66
CA PHE A 127 -4.34 -5.13 2.66
C PHE A 127 -4.18 -4.21 1.45
N LEU A 128 -2.94 -4.01 0.97
CA LEU A 128 -2.67 -3.23 -0.23
C LEU A 128 -3.28 -3.88 -1.48
N HIS A 129 -3.16 -5.21 -1.60
CA HIS A 129 -3.79 -5.94 -2.70
C HIS A 129 -5.31 -5.78 -2.69
N LEU A 130 -5.93 -5.97 -1.52
CA LEU A 130 -7.37 -5.78 -1.37
C LEU A 130 -7.82 -4.35 -1.69
N HIS A 131 -7.03 -3.34 -1.32
CA HIS A 131 -7.35 -1.94 -1.64
C HIS A 131 -7.34 -1.70 -3.16
N ALA A 132 -6.35 -2.24 -3.87
CA ALA A 132 -6.26 -2.14 -5.33
C ALA A 132 -7.45 -2.83 -6.04
N GLU A 133 -7.90 -3.98 -5.53
CA GLU A 133 -9.11 -4.65 -6.04
C GLU A 133 -10.36 -3.80 -5.81
N VAL A 134 -10.50 -3.22 -4.62
CA VAL A 134 -11.63 -2.34 -4.28
C VAL A 134 -11.63 -1.08 -5.14
N GLU A 135 -10.47 -0.46 -5.39
CA GLU A 135 -10.34 0.70 -6.28
C GLU A 135 -10.70 0.34 -7.72
N SER A 136 -10.21 -0.80 -8.23
CA SER A 136 -10.56 -1.29 -9.57
C SER A 136 -12.06 -1.52 -9.72
N LEU A 137 -12.72 -2.11 -8.71
CA LEU A 137 -14.17 -2.28 -8.68
C LEU A 137 -14.90 -0.93 -8.64
N ALA A 138 -14.40 0.04 -7.86
CA ALA A 138 -14.98 1.37 -7.80
C ALA A 138 -14.89 2.09 -9.16
N GLU A 139 -13.76 2.00 -9.85
CA GLU A 139 -13.59 2.53 -11.20
C GLU A 139 -14.55 1.87 -12.19
N TRP A 140 -14.69 0.54 -12.12
CA TRP A 140 -15.62 -0.19 -12.97
C TRP A 140 -17.08 0.22 -12.74
N LEU A 141 -17.49 0.42 -11.48
CA LEU A 141 -18.82 0.95 -11.14
C LEU A 141 -19.04 2.36 -11.71
N GLN A 142 -18.01 3.21 -11.73
CA GLN A 142 -18.10 4.54 -12.34
C GLN A 142 -18.28 4.47 -13.86
N ILE A 143 -17.59 3.54 -14.52
CA ILE A 143 -17.74 3.28 -15.96
C ILE A 143 -19.16 2.80 -16.27
N LEU A 144 -19.67 1.83 -15.51
CA LEU A 144 -21.04 1.32 -15.69
C LEU A 144 -22.09 2.43 -15.48
N LYS A 145 -21.94 3.27 -14.44
CA LYS A 145 -22.83 4.42 -14.23
C LYS A 145 -22.80 5.37 -15.41
N LYS A 146 -21.62 5.67 -15.98
CA LYS A 146 -21.50 6.53 -17.17
C LYS A 146 -22.15 5.91 -18.40
N GLN A 147 -21.94 4.62 -18.66
CA GLN A 147 -22.57 3.91 -19.78
C GLN A 147 -24.09 3.87 -19.65
N HIS A 148 -24.60 3.56 -18.46
CA HIS A 148 -26.03 3.56 -18.18
C HIS A 148 -26.64 4.96 -18.33
N LEU A 149 -25.97 6.01 -17.82
CA LEU A 149 -26.42 7.40 -17.96
C LEU A 149 -26.38 7.89 -19.42
N PHE A 150 -25.40 7.43 -20.21
CA PHE A 150 -25.31 7.71 -21.64
C PHE A 150 -26.42 7.01 -22.43
N SER A 151 -26.76 5.77 -22.08
CA SER A 151 -27.89 5.04 -22.66
C SER A 151 -29.22 5.72 -22.39
N ILE A 152 -29.45 6.21 -21.16
CA ILE A 152 -30.66 6.96 -20.79
C ILE A 152 -30.78 8.28 -21.58
N LYS A 153 -29.67 9.01 -21.76
CA LYS A 153 -29.68 10.29 -22.48
C LYS A 153 -29.90 10.16 -23.99
N ASN A 154 -29.46 9.06 -24.59
CA ASN A 154 -29.55 8.83 -26.03
C ASN A 154 -30.79 8.04 -26.47
N ASN A 155 -31.53 7.43 -25.54
CA ASN A 155 -32.80 6.78 -25.82
C ASN A 155 -33.88 7.14 -24.77
N PRO A 156 -34.34 8.40 -24.72
CA PRO A 156 -35.27 8.87 -23.68
C PRO A 156 -36.67 8.26 -23.78
N GLU A 157 -37.07 7.73 -24.94
CA GLU A 157 -38.42 7.17 -25.17
C GLU A 157 -38.59 5.73 -24.66
N GLU A 158 -37.51 5.01 -24.36
CA GLU A 158 -37.58 3.63 -23.88
C GLU A 158 -37.89 3.52 -22.37
N TYR A 159 -37.77 4.61 -21.62
CA TYR A 159 -38.00 4.65 -20.16
C TYR A 159 -39.30 5.32 -19.72
N CYS A 160 -40.13 5.76 -20.67
CA CYS A 160 -41.43 6.36 -20.40
C CYS A 160 -42.58 5.43 -20.82
N GLN A 161 -42.61 4.20 -20.30
CA GLN A 161 -43.84 3.40 -20.23
C GLN A 161 -43.84 2.55 -18.95
N PRO A 162 -44.75 2.78 -17.99
CA PRO A 162 -44.94 1.87 -16.86
C PRO A 162 -45.56 0.58 -17.40
N LYS A 163 -44.79 -0.52 -17.43
CA LYS A 163 -45.34 -1.85 -17.75
C LYS A 163 -45.91 -2.46 -16.49
N ASP A 164 -47.24 -2.41 -16.43
CA ASP A 164 -48.16 -3.16 -15.58
C ASP A 164 -48.13 -2.95 -14.06
N HIS A 165 -49.26 -2.43 -13.59
CA HIS A 165 -49.75 -2.55 -12.23
C HIS A 165 -49.86 -4.04 -11.86
N THR A 166 -49.13 -4.51 -10.83
CA THR A 166 -49.63 -5.23 -9.64
C THR A 166 -48.46 -5.86 -8.88
N LYS A 167 -47.86 -5.11 -7.95
CA LYS A 167 -47.37 -5.53 -6.61
C LYS A 167 -46.53 -4.39 -6.00
N LEU A 168 -47.21 -3.54 -5.23
CA LEU A 168 -46.83 -3.06 -3.90
C LEU A 168 -45.34 -3.23 -3.50
N HIS A 169 -44.54 -2.16 -3.46
CA HIS A 169 -44.37 -1.28 -2.30
C HIS A 169 -43.14 -0.36 -2.50
N SER A 170 -43.40 0.94 -2.45
CA SER A 170 -42.58 2.03 -1.88
C SER A 170 -41.07 1.82 -1.71
N TYR A 171 -40.25 2.72 -2.26
CA TYR A 171 -39.54 3.72 -1.44
C TYR A 171 -39.02 4.86 -2.35
N LEU A 172 -39.52 6.07 -2.06
CA LEU A 172 -38.93 7.38 -2.37
C LEU A 172 -39.10 7.96 -3.78
N ALA A 173 -40.30 8.46 -4.04
CA ALA A 173 -40.46 9.72 -4.77
C ALA A 173 -40.69 10.84 -3.74
N LEU A 174 -39.82 11.85 -3.72
CA LEU A 174 -40.14 13.22 -3.29
C LEU A 174 -39.26 14.20 -4.07
N SER A 175 -39.82 14.59 -5.22
CA SER A 175 -39.92 15.97 -5.73
C SER A 175 -38.66 16.84 -5.78
N CYS A 176 -38.20 17.05 -7.02
CA CYS A 176 -37.55 18.27 -7.47
C CYS A 176 -38.51 19.49 -7.44
N HIS A 177 -37.89 20.69 -7.48
CA HIS A 177 -38.41 22.03 -7.84
C HIS A 177 -39.00 22.85 -6.68
N HIS A 178 -38.63 24.13 -6.50
CA HIS A 178 -38.41 25.19 -7.49
C HIS A 178 -37.52 26.34 -6.88
N PRO A 179 -37.37 27.52 -7.53
CA PRO A 179 -36.23 27.95 -8.33
C PRO A 179 -35.37 29.07 -7.69
N ILE A 180 -34.30 29.42 -8.41
CA ILE A 180 -33.37 30.53 -8.22
C ILE A 180 -34.07 31.89 -8.35
N THR A 181 -33.74 32.86 -7.48
CA THR A 181 -33.29 34.21 -7.88
C THR A 181 -32.40 34.83 -6.79
N PRO A 182 -31.28 35.51 -7.16
CA PRO A 182 -30.46 36.28 -6.23
C PRO A 182 -30.83 37.77 -6.29
N SER A 183 -30.68 38.49 -5.17
CA SER A 183 -30.67 39.96 -5.15
C SER A 183 -30.06 40.48 -3.83
N PRO A 184 -29.43 41.68 -3.82
CA PRO A 184 -28.22 41.95 -3.06
C PRO A 184 -28.36 43.02 -1.96
N PHE A 185 -27.29 43.13 -1.16
CA PHE A 185 -26.92 44.20 -0.21
C PHE A 185 -27.84 44.44 1.02
N ASP A 186 -27.31 44.09 2.20
CA ASP A 186 -27.07 44.97 3.38
C ASP A 186 -26.93 44.15 4.68
#